data_AF-A0A4S2B257-F1
#
_entry.id   AF-A0A4S2B257-F1
#
_cell.length_a   1.000
_cell.length_b   1.000
_cell.length_c   1.000
_cell.angle_alpha   90.00
_cell.angle_beta   90.00
_cell.angle_gamma   90.00
#
_symmetry.space_group_name_H-M   'P 1'
#
loop_
_entity.id
_entity.type
_entity.pdbx_description
1 polymer ?
#
loop_
_entity_poly.entity_id
_entity_poly.type
_entity_poly.pdbx_seq_one_letter_code
_entity_poly.pdbx_strand_id
1 'polypeptide(L)' 'EAVEMATLKWVHWYNHQRLLSSIGYIPPAEAEANFHQQQAGQDMAA' A
#
# COMPACT_ATOMS: atom_id res chain seq x y z
N GLU A 1 6.77 10.93 -22.14
CA GLU A 1 7.18 11.75 -20.98
C GLU A 1 6.03 12.35 -20.17
N ALA A 2 5.16 13.23 -20.70
CA ALA A 2 4.09 13.85 -19.88
C ALA A 2 3.10 12.83 -19.25
N VAL A 3 2.76 11.78 -20.00
CA VAL A 3 1.87 10.71 -19.53
C VAL A 3 2.52 9.88 -18.43
N GLU A 4 3.82 9.57 -18.55
CA GLU A 4 4.54 8.79 -17.53
C GLU A 4 4.58 9.55 -16.20
N MET A 5 4.82 10.87 -16.24
CA MET A 5 4.78 11.70 -15.04
C MET A 5 3.38 11.78 -14.43
N ALA A 6 2.33 11.86 -15.24
CA ALA A 6 0.95 11.82 -14.75
C ALA A 6 0.62 10.47 -14.08
N THR A 7 1.06 9.36 -14.68
CA THR A 7 0.88 8.02 -14.13
C THR A 7 1.64 7.86 -12.81
N LEU A 8 2.89 8.30 -12.72
CA LEU A 8 3.66 8.23 -11.47
C LEU A 8 3.00 9.03 -10.34
N LYS A 9 2.49 10.22 -10.64
CA LYS A 9 1.74 11.03 -9.66
C LYS A 9 0.47 10.33 -9.20
N TRP A 10 -0.28 9.72 -10.12
CA TRP A 10 -1.48 8.98 -9.78
C TRP A 10 -1.18 7.74 -8.93
N VAL A 11 -0.16 6.96 -9.30
CA VAL A 11 0.27 5.77 -8.53
C VAL A 11 0.70 6.15 -7.13
N HIS A 12 1.48 7.23 -6.99
CA HIS A 12 1.91 7.73 -5.69
C HIS A 12 0.71 8.13 -4.81
N TRP A 13 -0.22 8.92 -5.35
CA TRP A 13 -1.44 9.29 -4.62
C TRP A 13 -2.27 8.07 -4.23
N TYR A 14 -2.46 7.13 -5.16
CA TYR A 14 -3.24 5.93 -4.91
C TYR A 14 -2.64 5.06 -3.79
N ASN A 15 -1.33 4.86 -3.80
CA ASN A 15 -0.67 3.96 -2.85
C ASN A 15 -0.40 4.60 -1.48
N HIS A 16 -0.20 5.92 -1.41
CA HIS A 16 0.28 6.57 -0.18
C HIS A 16 -0.67 7.62 0.39
N GLN A 17 -1.74 8.01 -0.32
CA GLN A 17 -2.66 9.05 0.14
C GLN A 17 -4.14 8.63 0.10
N ARG A 18 -4.52 7.75 -0.83
CA ARG A 18 -5.91 7.28 -0.94
C ARG A 18 -6.26 6.34 0.22
N LEU A 19 -7.29 6.66 0.99
CA LEU A 19 -7.81 5.80 2.05
C LEU A 19 -8.91 4.88 1.51
N LEU A 20 -8.83 3.57 1.79
CA LEU A 20 -9.82 2.58 1.34
C LEU A 20 -10.58 1.98 2.53
N SER A 21 -11.91 2.10 2.52
CA SER A 21 -12.77 1.57 3.59
C SER A 21 -12.67 0.05 3.73
N SER A 22 -12.48 -0.67 2.63
CA SER A 22 -12.38 -2.13 2.59
C SER A 22 -11.17 -2.70 3.35
N ILE A 23 -10.14 -1.88 3.58
CA ILE A 23 -8.94 -2.26 4.34
C ILE A 23 -8.80 -1.46 5.64
N GLY A 24 -9.88 -0.84 6.12
CA GLY A 24 -9.90 -0.13 7.40
C GLY A 24 -9.51 1.35 7.33
N TYR A 25 -9.72 2.00 6.18
CA TYR A 25 -9.44 3.43 5.96
C TYR A 25 -7.97 3.82 6.11
N ILE A 26 -7.07 2.93 5.67
CA ILE A 26 -5.62 3.20 5.57
C ILE A 26 -5.15 3.21 4.10
N PRO A 27 -3.99 3.80 3.78
CA PRO A 27 -3.38 3.71 2.46
C PRO A 27 -3.04 2.27 2.06
N PRO A 28 -3.14 1.91 0.76
CA PRO A 28 -2.79 0.57 0.27
C PRO A 28 -1.38 0.11 0.65
N ALA A 29 -0.39 1.00 0.58
CA ALA A 29 0.99 0.65 0.92
C ALA A 29 1.16 0.32 2.42
N GLU A 30 0.39 0.98 3.30
CA GLU A 30 0.41 0.66 4.73
C GLU A 30 -0.24 -0.69 5.01
N ALA A 31 -1.38 -0.98 4.35
CA ALA A 31 -2.02 -2.28 4.46
C ALA A 31 -1.09 -3.42 4.00
N GLU A 32 -0.38 -3.23 2.89
CA GLU A 32 0.60 -4.19 2.40
C GLU A 32 1.78 -4.37 3.36
N ALA A 33 2.33 -3.27 3.90
CA ALA A 33 3.41 -3.35 4.90
C ALA A 33 2.98 -4.12 6.15
N ASN A 34 1.77 -3.86 6.66
CA ASN A 34 1.22 -4.57 7.80
C ASN A 34 1.03 -6.07 7.51
N PHE A 35 0.56 -6.42 6.30
CA PHE A 35 0.41 -7.80 5.87
C PHE A 35 1.75 -8.54 5.85
N HIS A 36 2.78 -7.97 5.22
CA HIS A 36 4.11 -8.60 5.16
C HIS A 36 4.77 -8.71 6.54
N GLN A 37 4.58 -7.72 7.42
CA GLN A 37 5.07 -7.80 8.81
C GLN A 37 4.39 -8.94 9.59
N GLN A 38 3.08 -9.09 9.44
CA GLN A 38 2.34 -10.19 10.08
C GLN A 38 2.78 -11.55 9.52
N GLN A 39 2.90 -11.68 8.20
CA GLN A 39 3.34 -12.92 7.56
C GLN A 39 4.76 -13.31 8.01
N ALA A 40 5.69 -12.36 8.02
CA ALA A 40 7.05 -12.62 8.49
C ALA A 40 7.08 -13.04 9.97
N GLY A 41 6.25 -12.43 10.81
CA GLY A 41 6.12 -12.83 12.21
C GLY A 41 5.52 -14.23 12.40
N GLN A 42 4.59 -14.64 11.53
CA GLN A 42 4.02 -15.98 11.53
C GLN A 42 5.03 -17.04 11.06
N ASP A 43 5.78 -16.74 10.00
CA ASP A 43 6.83 -17.63 9.48
C ASP A 43 7.96 -17.85 10.50
N MET A 44 8.25 -16.85 11.34
CA MET A 44 9.23 -16.98 12.43
C MET A 44 8.72 -17.75 13.65
N ALA A 45 7.40 -17.87 13.83
CA ALA A 45 6.79 -18.55 14.97
C ALA A 45 6.41 -20.03 14.69
N ALA A 46 6.48 -20.45 13.42
CA ALA A 46 6.25 -21.82 12.96
C ALA A 46 7.53 -22.67 12.98
#